data_AF-A0A933X4E6-F1
#
_entry.id   AF-A0A933X4E6-F1
#
_cell.length_a   1.000
_cell.length_b   1.000
_cell.length_c   1.000
_cell.angle_alpha   90.00
_cell.angle_beta   90.00
_cell.angle_gamma   90.00
#
_symmetry.space_group_name_H-M   'P 1'
#
loop_
_entity.id
_entity.type
_entity.pdbx_description
1 polymer ?
#
loop_
_entity_poly.entity_id
_entity_poly.type
_entity_poly.pdbx_seq_one_letter_code
_entity_poly.pdbx_strand_id
1 'polypeptide(L)'
;MTSITVSQSRCARCWLCLAVLLVLLSWSESGWARSWRPDQIPNGNVFGCATCHLDPGGGGPRNLFGQAVEDELVRLYGNAVNNPQPFWSAVLATADADGDGFANGTELGDPAGTWQPGNPNPPGPVTRPGDPSSPPTAPPSVTLTAPTNGAVFVAPAHVTLEATASDSDGTVTNVEFYDGLTLLGQDSISPYSLTTDLWSPGTHTLKAVATDNRGARTTSAAVTVTVQPDPNAQPSVNIADYAFLPNSITINVGDTVRWTSRSTLNHTVTSRTSLFNSGSLSNGDTFEYTFHTAGTYSYFCFFHGDFVGNQRGTVIVQPSATTGVVSTSANPAPPGQLVTFTLLVSAMVPGAGTPTGPVQFKANGTNLGAPVLLSNGAASLGVSTLPTGFHTIAAEYAGGGNFIGTTNALAQAQLINTPPVAGADTISRTAHSGSKVLLATLLSNDRDADGDALQLLPLSGTSANGGAITRSGDLAFYTPPVGFTNEDSFTYTIADSYNAPATGTVLVRINVDPVPSPNLRVADLGNGSYLLRFDGIPGRNYRIQYTEDVNVRNWQPLGSAAADPAGTFEFTDTPPLGSPPRSYRSVYP
;
A
#
# COMPACT_ATOMS: atom_id res chain seq x y z
N MET A 1 55.98 13.16 74.77
CA MET A 1 55.48 12.06 75.61
C MET A 1 55.06 12.70 76.93
N THR A 2 53.91 12.40 77.55
CA THR A 2 52.93 11.32 77.28
C THR A 2 51.50 11.82 77.55
N SER A 3 50.49 11.04 77.17
CA SER A 3 49.05 11.36 77.26
C SER A 3 48.43 11.19 78.65
N ILE A 4 47.38 11.97 78.94
CA ILE A 4 46.15 11.62 79.70
C ILE A 4 45.16 12.82 79.59
N THR A 5 43.82 12.81 79.63
CA THR A 5 42.64 11.99 79.24
C THR A 5 41.39 12.81 79.71
N VAL A 6 40.15 12.46 79.31
CA VAL A 6 38.86 12.71 80.02
C VAL A 6 37.99 13.99 79.74
N SER A 7 36.85 13.72 79.08
CA SER A 7 35.45 14.21 79.26
C SER A 7 34.92 15.65 79.01
N GLN A 8 34.00 15.72 78.03
CA GLN A 8 32.58 16.12 78.12
C GLN A 8 32.10 17.51 78.63
N SER A 9 31.66 18.30 77.64
CA SER A 9 30.24 18.75 77.47
C SER A 9 29.72 20.06 78.08
N ARG A 10 28.74 20.64 77.34
CA ARG A 10 27.80 21.74 77.72
C ARG A 10 28.45 23.14 77.90
N CYS A 11 27.80 24.27 77.63
CA CYS A 11 26.66 24.56 76.74
C CYS A 11 26.56 26.09 76.47
N ALA A 12 26.14 26.46 75.25
CA ALA A 12 25.24 27.59 74.94
C ALA A 12 25.60 29.07 75.31
N ARG A 13 25.55 29.94 74.26
CA ARG A 13 24.97 31.32 74.24
C ARG A 13 25.75 32.45 74.96
N CYS A 14 25.65 33.75 74.61
CA CYS A 14 24.99 34.48 73.50
C CYS A 14 25.49 35.95 73.38
N TRP A 15 25.43 36.55 72.17
CA TRP A 15 24.98 37.96 71.87
C TRP A 15 25.91 39.16 72.27
N LEU A 16 25.95 40.35 71.60
CA LEU A 16 25.41 40.88 70.32
C LEU A 16 26.13 42.20 69.88
N CYS A 17 25.97 42.66 68.61
CA CYS A 17 26.19 44.04 68.08
C CYS A 17 27.65 44.60 68.06
N LEU A 18 28.16 45.47 67.17
CA LEU A 18 27.83 46.09 65.84
C LEU A 18 29.18 46.75 65.29
N ALA A 19 29.41 47.36 64.12
CA ALA A 19 28.67 47.69 62.88
C ALA A 19 29.62 47.97 61.66
N VAL A 20 29.13 47.77 60.42
CA VAL A 20 29.03 48.71 59.25
C VAL A 20 30.13 49.81 59.06
N LEU A 21 30.81 50.03 57.91
CA LEU A 21 30.36 50.13 56.49
C LEU A 21 31.48 49.83 55.41
N LEU A 22 31.07 49.31 54.24
CA LEU A 22 31.73 49.14 52.91
C LEU A 22 33.19 49.57 52.60
N VAL A 23 33.92 48.70 51.89
CA VAL A 23 34.28 48.86 50.44
C VAL A 23 34.12 47.52 49.69
N LEU A 24 33.77 47.58 48.41
CA LEU A 24 33.45 46.49 47.48
C LEU A 24 34.51 45.37 47.35
N LEU A 25 34.06 44.12 47.55
CA LEU A 25 34.58 42.93 46.86
C LEU A 25 33.40 41.98 46.60
N SER A 26 32.88 42.00 45.37
CA SER A 26 31.68 41.27 44.97
C SER A 26 31.96 39.80 44.67
N TRP A 27 32.23 39.01 45.72
CA TRP A 27 32.18 37.55 45.64
C TRP A 27 30.72 37.11 45.60
N SER A 28 30.20 36.91 44.39
CA SER A 28 28.97 36.15 44.21
C SER A 28 29.30 34.67 44.39
N GLU A 29 28.68 34.00 45.37
CA GLU A 29 28.81 32.55 45.56
C GLU A 29 27.93 31.81 44.53
N SER A 30 28.29 31.96 43.26
CA SER A 30 27.60 31.39 42.11
C SER A 30 28.53 30.45 41.32
N GLY A 31 28.07 29.21 41.08
CA GLY A 31 28.56 28.36 39.99
C GLY A 31 29.39 27.12 40.33
N TRP A 32 30.03 27.03 41.52
CA TRP A 32 31.08 26.02 41.79
C TRP A 32 30.60 24.58 42.07
N ALA A 33 29.40 24.20 41.61
CA ALA A 33 28.85 22.84 41.72
C ALA A 33 28.00 22.36 40.52
N ARG A 34 27.86 23.15 39.44
CA ARG A 34 27.04 22.80 38.24
C ARG A 34 27.84 22.24 37.05
N SER A 35 29.17 22.09 37.18
CA SER A 35 30.11 21.98 36.06
C SER A 35 30.64 20.56 35.74
N TRP A 36 30.20 19.52 36.45
CA TRP A 36 30.93 18.22 36.47
C TRP A 36 30.03 16.98 36.53
N ARG A 37 29.07 16.82 35.60
CA ARG A 37 28.19 15.63 35.56
C ARG A 37 27.93 15.04 34.15
N PRO A 38 28.96 14.55 33.42
CA PRO A 38 28.77 13.82 32.18
C PRO A 38 28.17 12.41 32.41
N ASP A 39 28.12 11.94 33.66
CA ASP A 39 27.46 10.72 34.13
C ASP A 39 25.93 10.85 34.23
N GLN A 40 25.37 12.06 34.11
CA GLN A 40 23.93 12.30 34.06
C GLN A 40 23.37 12.41 32.63
N ILE A 41 24.17 12.03 31.62
CA ILE A 41 23.88 12.12 30.19
C ILE A 41 24.23 10.77 29.54
N PRO A 42 23.41 10.20 28.63
CA PRO A 42 23.79 9.01 27.86
C PRO A 42 25.12 9.26 27.15
N ASN A 43 26.08 8.34 27.25
CA ASN A 43 27.41 8.47 26.64
C ASN A 43 28.21 9.74 26.99
N GLY A 44 27.75 10.62 27.89
CA GLY A 44 28.43 11.89 28.20
C GLY A 44 29.86 11.72 28.74
N ASN A 45 30.16 10.58 29.35
CA ASN A 45 31.50 10.20 29.80
C ASN A 45 32.50 9.90 28.66
N VAL A 46 32.06 9.72 27.40
CA VAL A 46 32.95 9.39 26.27
C VAL A 46 33.88 10.55 25.91
N PHE A 47 33.39 11.79 25.92
CA PHE A 47 34.21 13.00 25.78
C PHE A 47 34.51 13.67 27.14
N GLY A 48 34.05 13.07 28.25
CA GLY A 48 34.30 13.54 29.61
C GLY A 48 33.78 14.96 29.84
N CYS A 49 34.62 15.84 30.38
CA CYS A 49 34.27 17.26 30.60
C CYS A 49 33.99 18.01 29.29
N ALA A 50 34.64 17.58 28.20
CA ALA A 50 34.54 18.22 26.88
C ALA A 50 33.13 18.14 26.28
N THR A 51 32.28 17.23 26.77
CA THR A 51 30.86 17.13 26.38
C THR A 51 30.10 18.43 26.70
N CYS A 52 30.37 19.08 27.82
CA CYS A 52 29.63 20.28 28.29
C CYS A 52 30.47 21.56 28.36
N HIS A 53 31.76 21.48 28.05
CA HIS A 53 32.74 22.56 28.16
C HIS A 53 33.67 22.59 26.95
N LEU A 54 34.22 23.76 26.63
CA LEU A 54 35.24 23.89 25.59
C LEU A 54 36.56 23.23 26.00
N ASP A 55 36.88 23.23 27.30
CA ASP A 55 38.10 22.65 27.87
C ASP A 55 37.91 21.17 28.29
N PRO A 56 38.71 20.21 27.77
CA PRO A 56 38.66 18.81 28.19
C PRO A 56 39.09 18.55 29.65
N GLY A 57 39.86 19.46 30.26
CA GLY A 57 40.13 19.47 31.70
C GLY A 57 38.92 19.92 32.52
N GLY A 58 37.96 20.60 31.89
CA GLY A 58 36.72 21.09 32.46
C GLY A 58 36.87 22.39 33.26
N GLY A 59 35.72 23.00 33.56
CA GLY A 59 35.68 24.42 33.92
C GLY A 59 35.82 25.32 32.69
N GLY A 60 35.95 26.63 32.92
CA GLY A 60 35.90 27.61 31.83
C GLY A 60 34.53 27.64 31.11
N PRO A 61 34.45 28.25 29.92
CA PRO A 61 33.18 28.41 29.19
C PRO A 61 32.53 27.07 28.81
N ARG A 62 31.20 27.03 28.94
CA ARG A 62 30.35 25.95 28.42
C ARG A 62 30.33 26.00 26.89
N ASN A 63 30.38 24.84 26.24
CA ASN A 63 30.03 24.74 24.81
C ASN A 63 28.51 24.93 24.62
N LEU A 64 28.00 24.93 23.39
CA LEU A 64 26.60 25.30 23.14
C LEU A 64 25.62 24.27 23.75
N PHE A 65 25.90 22.97 23.68
CA PHE A 65 25.16 21.94 24.41
C PHE A 65 25.21 22.15 25.93
N GLY A 66 26.38 22.46 26.48
CA GLY A 66 26.54 22.78 27.89
C GLY A 66 25.70 23.99 28.34
N GLN A 67 25.47 24.96 27.46
CA GLN A 67 24.58 26.11 27.69
C GLN A 67 23.10 25.67 27.65
N ALA A 68 22.68 24.89 26.64
CA ALA A 68 21.33 24.33 26.58
C ALA A 68 20.98 23.49 27.82
N VAL A 69 21.96 22.73 28.36
CA VAL A 69 21.84 22.00 29.64
C VAL A 69 21.61 22.94 30.84
N GLU A 70 22.28 24.08 30.90
CA GLU A 70 22.06 25.08 31.96
C GLU A 70 20.67 25.73 31.86
N ASP A 71 20.20 26.03 30.64
CA ASP A 71 18.87 26.59 30.39
C ASP A 71 17.74 25.59 30.71
N GLU A 72 17.87 24.32 30.33
CA GLU A 72 16.93 23.25 30.71
C GLU A 72 16.91 23.03 32.23
N LEU A 73 18.06 23.08 32.91
CA LEU A 73 18.16 23.04 34.37
C LEU A 73 17.41 24.21 35.03
N VAL A 74 17.55 25.43 34.48
CA VAL A 74 16.81 26.61 34.95
C VAL A 74 15.31 26.48 34.64
N ARG A 75 14.91 25.91 33.51
CA ARG A 75 13.49 25.68 33.16
C ARG A 75 12.83 24.64 34.07
N LEU A 76 13.50 23.53 34.37
CA LEU A 76 12.96 22.43 35.17
C LEU A 76 12.97 22.73 36.68
N TYR A 77 14.02 23.40 37.18
CA TYR A 77 14.30 23.49 38.61
C TYR A 77 14.61 24.91 39.11
N GLY A 78 14.61 25.91 38.22
CA GLY A 78 14.94 27.29 38.54
C GLY A 78 16.39 27.50 38.99
N ASN A 79 16.63 28.60 39.71
CA ASN A 79 17.93 28.95 40.24
C ASN A 79 18.33 28.12 41.49
N ALA A 80 17.77 26.92 41.66
CA ALA A 80 18.12 26.00 42.74
C ALA A 80 19.56 25.48 42.54
N VAL A 81 20.50 26.01 43.33
CA VAL A 81 21.94 25.85 43.06
C VAL A 81 22.42 24.39 43.20
N ASN A 82 21.77 23.59 44.05
CA ASN A 82 22.21 22.25 44.47
C ASN A 82 21.14 21.17 44.26
N ASN A 83 20.62 20.99 43.04
CA ASN A 83 19.68 19.90 42.74
C ASN A 83 20.42 18.64 42.24
N PRO A 84 20.30 17.47 42.88
CA PRO A 84 20.98 16.24 42.43
C PRO A 84 20.24 15.46 41.34
N GLN A 85 19.03 15.88 40.93
CA GLN A 85 18.20 15.16 39.95
C GLN A 85 18.85 15.06 38.55
N PRO A 86 18.43 14.09 37.71
CA PRO A 86 18.77 14.08 36.29
C PRO A 86 18.24 15.33 35.57
N PHE A 87 18.92 15.72 34.50
CA PHE A 87 18.52 16.82 33.62
C PHE A 87 18.35 16.40 32.16
N TRP A 88 18.95 15.28 31.74
CA TRP A 88 18.71 14.70 30.41
C TRP A 88 17.22 14.44 30.22
N SER A 89 16.69 14.88 29.07
CA SER A 89 15.26 14.92 28.78
C SER A 89 15.03 14.85 27.28
N ALA A 90 13.79 14.52 26.87
CA ALA A 90 13.37 14.61 25.48
C ALA A 90 13.55 16.02 24.88
N VAL A 91 13.56 17.09 25.69
CA VAL A 91 13.81 18.47 25.22
C VAL A 91 15.28 18.64 24.83
N LEU A 92 16.22 18.20 25.66
CA LEU A 92 17.65 18.23 25.32
C LEU A 92 17.99 17.27 24.18
N ALA A 93 17.38 16.08 24.15
CA ALA A 93 17.63 15.08 23.11
C ALA A 93 17.13 15.51 21.72
N THR A 94 16.07 16.33 21.64
CA THR A 94 15.52 16.86 20.38
C THR A 94 16.07 18.23 19.98
N ALA A 95 16.82 18.90 20.86
CA ALA A 95 17.52 20.12 20.51
C ALA A 95 18.76 19.82 19.65
N ASP A 96 18.92 20.55 18.55
CA ASP A 96 20.20 20.81 17.91
C ASP A 96 20.84 21.99 18.66
N ALA A 97 22.01 21.79 19.27
CA ALA A 97 22.61 22.78 20.17
C ALA A 97 23.64 23.69 19.49
N ASP A 98 24.35 23.22 18.47
CA ASP A 98 25.41 23.97 17.79
C ASP A 98 25.09 24.38 16.35
N GLY A 99 24.00 23.86 15.79
CA GLY A 99 23.49 24.19 14.45
C GLY A 99 24.07 23.32 13.34
N ASP A 100 24.62 22.14 13.64
CA ASP A 100 25.14 21.21 12.62
C ASP A 100 24.04 20.44 11.86
N GLY A 101 22.79 20.49 12.33
CA GLY A 101 21.62 19.82 11.76
C GLY A 101 21.20 18.53 12.47
N PHE A 102 21.97 18.07 13.46
CA PHE A 102 21.67 16.89 14.26
C PHE A 102 21.26 17.28 15.69
N ALA A 103 20.37 16.49 16.29
CA ALA A 103 19.94 16.72 17.66
C ALA A 103 20.85 15.97 18.65
N ASN A 104 21.13 16.54 19.83
CA ASN A 104 22.07 15.99 20.82
C ASN A 104 21.75 14.52 21.18
N GLY A 105 20.49 14.10 21.11
CA GLY A 105 20.07 12.73 21.36
C GLY A 105 20.54 11.75 20.28
N THR A 106 20.58 12.17 19.01
CA THR A 106 21.17 11.40 17.91
C THR A 106 22.67 11.21 18.12
N GLU A 107 23.37 12.28 18.48
CA GLU A 107 24.81 12.28 18.76
C GLU A 107 25.22 11.37 19.92
N LEU A 108 24.42 11.35 20.98
CA LEU A 108 24.69 10.60 22.21
C LEU A 108 24.06 9.19 22.22
N GLY A 109 23.31 8.84 21.19
CA GLY A 109 22.69 7.52 21.00
C GLY A 109 21.34 7.29 21.71
N ASP A 110 20.69 8.34 22.23
CA ASP A 110 19.31 8.31 22.75
C ASP A 110 18.46 9.44 22.14
N PRO A 111 18.00 9.30 20.88
CA PRO A 111 17.21 10.34 20.18
C PRO A 111 15.88 10.67 20.86
N ALA A 112 15.39 9.79 21.74
CA ALA A 112 14.12 9.97 22.44
C ALA A 112 14.25 10.71 23.79
N GLY A 113 15.48 10.90 24.29
CA GLY A 113 15.73 11.52 25.61
C GLY A 113 15.14 10.71 26.76
N THR A 114 15.21 9.39 26.67
CA THR A 114 14.60 8.42 27.60
C THR A 114 15.59 7.77 28.56
N TRP A 115 16.89 7.91 28.32
CA TRP A 115 17.95 7.38 29.17
C TRP A 115 17.95 8.03 30.56
N GLN A 116 18.31 7.25 31.59
CA GLN A 116 18.37 7.72 32.98
C GLN A 116 19.67 7.28 33.65
N PRO A 117 20.22 8.08 34.59
CA PRO A 117 21.49 7.76 35.24
C PRO A 117 21.45 6.40 35.96
N GLY A 118 22.40 5.53 35.61
CA GLY A 118 22.44 4.13 36.07
C GLY A 118 21.98 3.10 35.03
N ASN A 119 21.31 3.53 33.95
CA ASN A 119 21.11 2.69 32.78
C ASN A 119 22.45 2.43 32.05
N PRO A 120 22.62 1.30 31.35
CA PRO A 120 23.71 1.12 30.40
C PRO A 120 23.73 2.26 29.36
N ASN A 121 24.91 2.64 28.90
CA ASN A 121 25.02 3.58 27.77
C ASN A 121 24.39 2.98 26.50
N PRO A 122 23.72 3.80 25.65
CA PRO A 122 23.25 3.35 24.35
C PRO A 122 24.41 2.88 23.44
N PRO A 123 24.24 1.78 22.68
CA PRO A 123 25.25 1.28 21.75
C PRO A 123 25.20 2.01 20.40
N GLY A 124 26.35 2.48 19.93
CA GLY A 124 26.51 3.10 18.61
C GLY A 124 27.83 3.85 18.49
N PRO A 125 28.16 4.42 17.31
CA PRO A 125 29.04 5.58 17.25
C PRO A 125 28.39 6.74 18.00
N VAL A 126 29.20 7.60 18.61
CA VAL A 126 28.73 8.83 19.27
C VAL A 126 29.60 10.01 18.88
N THR A 127 28.99 11.19 18.88
CA THR A 127 29.63 12.47 18.55
C THR A 127 29.52 13.47 19.70
N ARG A 128 30.16 14.63 19.56
CA ARG A 128 30.35 15.60 20.63
C ARG A 128 29.33 16.75 20.51
N PRO A 129 28.19 16.70 21.21
CA PRO A 129 27.20 17.78 21.16
C PRO A 129 27.78 19.10 21.66
N GLY A 130 27.51 20.18 20.92
CA GLY A 130 28.09 21.50 21.15
C GLY A 130 29.44 21.73 20.46
N ASP A 131 29.79 20.93 19.45
CA ASP A 131 30.97 21.05 18.60
C ASP A 131 30.59 20.75 17.13
N PRO A 132 30.18 21.77 16.34
CA PRO A 132 29.63 21.59 14.98
C PRO A 132 30.69 21.21 13.93
N SER A 133 31.89 20.81 14.38
CA SER A 133 32.90 20.12 13.58
C SER A 133 32.83 18.59 13.72
N SER A 134 31.92 18.07 14.55
CA SER A 134 31.77 16.67 14.91
C SER A 134 30.44 16.00 14.46
N PRO A 135 29.74 16.37 13.37
CA PRO A 135 28.41 15.83 13.08
C PRO A 135 28.37 14.30 12.93
N PRO A 136 27.28 13.63 13.36
CA PRO A 136 26.99 12.24 13.03
C PRO A 136 27.09 11.99 11.52
N THR A 137 27.87 10.98 11.14
CA THR A 137 27.97 10.55 9.74
C THR A 137 26.69 9.81 9.34
N ALA A 138 25.93 10.31 8.36
CA ALA A 138 24.86 9.54 7.77
C ALA A 138 25.49 8.47 6.84
N PRO A 139 25.11 7.19 6.95
CA PRO A 139 25.59 6.18 6.01
C PRO A 139 24.92 6.39 4.64
N PRO A 140 25.61 6.10 3.53
CA PRO A 140 25.13 6.44 2.20
C PRO A 140 23.87 5.67 1.83
N SER A 141 22.96 6.27 1.07
CA SER A 141 21.86 5.53 0.43
C SER A 141 22.38 4.72 -0.76
N VAL A 142 21.84 3.50 -0.97
CA VAL A 142 22.13 2.69 -2.16
C VAL A 142 20.94 1.82 -2.57
N THR A 143 20.68 1.75 -3.87
CA THR A 143 19.68 0.86 -4.50
C THR A 143 20.29 0.21 -5.73
N LEU A 144 20.21 -1.12 -5.83
CA LEU A 144 20.50 -1.85 -7.05
C LEU A 144 19.29 -1.67 -7.99
N THR A 145 19.47 -0.95 -9.11
CA THR A 145 18.41 -0.57 -10.05
C THR A 145 18.27 -1.54 -11.22
N ALA A 146 19.36 -2.22 -11.59
CA ALA A 146 19.34 -3.34 -12.53
C ALA A 146 20.25 -4.47 -12.04
N PRO A 147 19.93 -5.75 -12.33
CA PRO A 147 18.68 -6.22 -12.93
C PRO A 147 17.47 -6.09 -11.98
N THR A 148 16.26 -6.28 -12.48
CA THR A 148 15.04 -6.30 -11.64
C THR A 148 14.90 -7.61 -10.87
N ASN A 149 14.25 -7.57 -9.70
CA ASN A 149 14.00 -8.76 -8.90
C ASN A 149 13.07 -9.74 -9.65
N GLY A 150 13.49 -10.99 -9.78
CA GLY A 150 12.84 -12.02 -10.61
C GLY A 150 13.26 -12.03 -12.08
N ALA A 151 14.24 -11.22 -12.50
CA ALA A 151 14.72 -11.25 -13.89
C ALA A 151 15.31 -12.61 -14.29
N VAL A 152 15.13 -12.96 -15.56
CA VAL A 152 15.54 -14.25 -16.15
C VAL A 152 16.48 -14.00 -17.32
N PHE A 153 17.61 -14.70 -17.32
CA PHE A 153 18.65 -14.67 -18.35
C PHE A 153 18.87 -16.07 -18.94
N VAL A 154 19.63 -16.15 -20.03
CA VAL A 154 19.88 -17.40 -20.76
C VAL A 154 21.38 -17.66 -20.83
N ALA A 155 21.82 -18.83 -20.36
CA ALA A 155 23.24 -19.20 -20.27
C ALA A 155 23.87 -19.48 -21.65
N PRO A 156 25.15 -19.14 -21.86
CA PRO A 156 26.04 -18.45 -20.93
C PRO A 156 25.77 -16.94 -20.92
N ALA A 157 25.46 -16.37 -19.75
CA ALA A 157 24.91 -15.02 -19.62
C ALA A 157 25.93 -14.02 -19.08
N HIS A 158 26.08 -12.87 -19.74
CA HIS A 158 26.56 -11.66 -19.09
C HIS A 158 25.36 -10.93 -18.48
N VAL A 159 25.45 -10.51 -17.21
CA VAL A 159 24.44 -9.69 -16.54
C VAL A 159 25.05 -8.32 -16.23
N THR A 160 24.37 -7.24 -16.61
CA THR A 160 24.76 -5.89 -16.20
C THR A 160 24.02 -5.52 -14.93
N LEU A 161 24.80 -5.19 -13.90
CA LEU A 161 24.38 -4.61 -12.64
C LEU A 161 24.47 -3.08 -12.77
N GLU A 162 23.48 -2.39 -12.25
CA GLU A 162 23.46 -0.92 -12.14
C GLU A 162 22.97 -0.55 -10.74
N ALA A 163 23.57 0.46 -10.13
CA ALA A 163 23.15 0.97 -8.83
C ALA A 163 23.12 2.51 -8.79
N THR A 164 22.13 3.06 -8.11
CA THR A 164 22.15 4.44 -7.64
C THR A 164 22.61 4.47 -6.20
N ALA A 165 23.55 5.36 -5.90
CA ALA A 165 24.00 5.63 -4.55
C ALA A 165 24.20 7.14 -4.36
N SER A 166 23.86 7.63 -3.17
CA SER A 166 23.95 9.04 -2.81
C SER A 166 24.13 9.20 -1.31
N ASP A 167 24.92 10.19 -0.91
CA ASP A 167 25.24 10.53 0.47
C ASP A 167 24.68 11.93 0.78
N SER A 168 24.25 12.16 2.02
CA SER A 168 23.63 13.41 2.47
C SER A 168 24.60 14.37 3.16
N ASP A 169 25.66 13.89 3.81
CA ASP A 169 26.69 14.73 4.45
C ASP A 169 28.11 14.48 3.92
N GLY A 170 28.27 13.59 2.94
CA GLY A 170 29.54 13.29 2.28
C GLY A 170 29.41 12.97 0.78
N THR A 171 30.28 12.08 0.30
CA THR A 171 30.28 11.54 -1.06
C THR A 171 30.52 10.04 -1.08
N VAL A 172 29.76 9.31 -1.90
CA VAL A 172 29.97 7.88 -2.12
C VAL A 172 31.28 7.66 -2.88
N THR A 173 32.24 6.99 -2.25
CA THR A 173 33.57 6.72 -2.82
C THR A 173 33.63 5.42 -3.61
N ASN A 174 32.78 4.44 -3.28
CA ASN A 174 32.80 3.11 -3.87
C ASN A 174 31.43 2.43 -3.76
N VAL A 175 31.03 1.68 -4.79
CA VAL A 175 29.90 0.76 -4.78
C VAL A 175 30.38 -0.63 -5.20
N GLU A 176 30.35 -1.57 -4.25
CA GLU A 176 30.68 -2.98 -4.48
C GLU A 176 29.43 -3.78 -4.85
N PHE A 177 29.55 -4.68 -5.81
CA PHE A 177 28.48 -5.58 -6.24
C PHE A 177 28.81 -7.02 -5.84
N TYR A 178 27.83 -7.72 -5.26
CA TYR A 178 28.00 -9.07 -4.71
C TYR A 178 26.94 -10.04 -5.24
N ASP A 179 27.30 -11.31 -5.37
CA ASP A 179 26.38 -12.45 -5.44
C ASP A 179 26.46 -13.26 -4.14
N GLY A 180 25.40 -13.20 -3.33
CA GLY A 180 25.33 -13.79 -1.99
C GLY A 180 26.35 -13.19 -1.02
N LEU A 181 27.52 -13.83 -0.92
CA LEU A 181 28.69 -13.39 -0.14
C LEU A 181 29.94 -13.14 -1.01
N THR A 182 29.90 -13.48 -2.30
CA THR A 182 31.02 -13.34 -3.24
C THR A 182 31.03 -11.93 -3.81
N LEU A 183 32.14 -11.20 -3.67
CA LEU A 183 32.35 -9.94 -4.37
C LEU A 183 32.54 -10.21 -5.87
N LEU A 184 31.72 -9.60 -6.71
CA LEU A 184 31.82 -9.68 -8.17
C LEU A 184 32.77 -8.61 -8.73
N GLY A 185 32.77 -7.42 -8.10
CA GLY A 185 33.52 -6.25 -8.53
C GLY A 185 33.02 -4.99 -7.83
N GLN A 186 33.57 -3.84 -8.19
CA GLN A 186 33.19 -2.55 -7.62
C GLN A 186 33.36 -1.43 -8.66
N ASP A 187 32.62 -0.34 -8.46
CA ASP A 187 32.72 0.88 -9.26
C ASP A 187 32.79 2.11 -8.33
N SER A 188 33.66 3.06 -8.66
CA SER A 188 33.87 4.31 -7.92
C SER A 188 33.37 5.54 -8.68
N ILE A 189 32.70 5.37 -9.83
CA ILE A 189 32.23 6.46 -10.68
C ILE A 189 30.72 6.32 -10.90
N SER A 190 29.94 7.35 -10.58
CA SER A 190 28.50 7.38 -10.86
C SER A 190 28.26 7.73 -12.34
N PRO A 191 27.32 7.06 -13.06
CA PRO A 191 26.42 6.01 -12.58
C PRO A 191 27.12 4.65 -12.43
N TYR A 192 26.99 4.05 -11.24
CA TYR A 192 27.74 2.87 -10.85
C TYR A 192 27.26 1.62 -11.60
N SER A 193 28.16 0.93 -12.30
CA SER A 193 27.81 -0.28 -13.06
C SER A 193 28.91 -1.34 -13.05
N LEU A 194 28.48 -2.61 -13.08
CA LEU A 194 29.34 -3.77 -13.29
C LEU A 194 28.68 -4.75 -14.26
N THR A 195 29.38 -5.17 -15.32
CA THR A 195 28.94 -6.33 -16.12
C THR A 195 29.72 -7.58 -15.68
N THR A 196 29.00 -8.68 -15.45
CA THR A 196 29.57 -9.92 -14.91
C THR A 196 30.32 -10.73 -15.96
N ASP A 197 31.14 -11.68 -15.50
CA ASP A 197 31.57 -12.82 -16.31
C ASP A 197 30.36 -13.68 -16.77
N LEU A 198 30.62 -14.59 -17.72
CA LEU A 198 29.64 -15.52 -18.26
C LEU A 198 29.13 -16.51 -17.18
N TRP A 199 27.90 -16.32 -16.74
CA TRP A 199 27.23 -17.20 -15.79
C TRP A 199 26.64 -18.45 -16.46
N SER A 200 26.81 -19.58 -15.77
CA SER A 200 26.15 -20.86 -16.06
C SER A 200 24.73 -20.89 -15.49
N PRO A 201 23.88 -21.88 -15.83
CA PRO A 201 22.53 -21.96 -15.29
C PRO A 201 22.51 -22.05 -13.75
N GLY A 202 21.67 -21.25 -13.11
CA GLY A 202 21.62 -21.12 -11.66
C GLY A 202 20.74 -19.96 -11.18
N THR A 203 20.64 -19.81 -9.86
CA THR A 203 19.96 -18.69 -9.20
C THR A 203 20.99 -17.87 -8.44
N HIS A 204 20.98 -16.55 -8.63
CA HIS A 204 21.92 -15.60 -8.05
C HIS A 204 21.17 -14.61 -7.14
N THR A 205 21.81 -14.13 -6.07
CA THR A 205 21.22 -13.23 -5.07
C THR A 205 22.08 -11.98 -4.93
N LEU A 206 21.73 -10.98 -5.72
CA LEU A 206 22.53 -9.79 -6.01
C LEU A 206 22.27 -8.67 -5.02
N LYS A 207 23.31 -7.94 -4.65
CA LYS A 207 23.21 -6.74 -3.80
C LYS A 207 24.34 -5.75 -4.12
N ALA A 208 24.08 -4.46 -3.93
CA ALA A 208 25.08 -3.41 -3.95
C ALA A 208 25.43 -2.97 -2.51
N VAL A 209 26.69 -2.59 -2.28
CA VAL A 209 27.17 -2.04 -1.00
C VAL A 209 27.89 -0.72 -1.29
N ALA A 210 27.29 0.41 -0.90
CA ALA A 210 27.94 1.71 -1.02
C ALA A 210 28.79 2.01 0.22
N THR A 211 29.91 2.70 0.00
CA THR A 211 30.81 3.23 1.03
C THR A 211 31.03 4.72 0.77
N ASP A 212 30.95 5.55 1.81
CA ASP A 212 31.14 7.01 1.73
C ASP A 212 32.63 7.43 1.86
N ASN A 213 32.89 8.74 2.03
CA ASN A 213 34.23 9.31 2.17
C ASN A 213 34.75 9.40 3.62
N ARG A 214 33.97 8.90 4.59
CA ARG A 214 34.28 8.80 6.03
C ARG A 214 34.39 7.33 6.49
N GLY A 215 33.92 6.38 5.68
CA GLY A 215 34.03 4.94 5.85
C GLY A 215 32.75 4.23 6.30
N ALA A 216 31.60 4.92 6.41
CA ALA A 216 30.34 4.24 6.70
C ALA A 216 29.76 3.58 5.43
N ARG A 217 28.88 2.59 5.63
CA ARG A 217 28.48 1.64 4.58
C ARG A 217 27.03 1.21 4.70
N THR A 218 26.36 1.09 3.55
CA THR A 218 24.99 0.60 3.45
C THR A 218 24.90 -0.50 2.40
N THR A 219 24.05 -1.48 2.63
CA THR A 219 23.74 -2.56 1.68
C THR A 219 22.34 -2.35 1.10
N SER A 220 22.17 -2.54 -0.20
CA SER A 220 20.86 -2.46 -0.87
C SER A 220 19.92 -3.59 -0.43
N ALA A 221 18.64 -3.47 -0.76
CA ALA A 221 17.78 -4.65 -0.86
C ALA A 221 18.40 -5.69 -1.82
N ALA A 222 18.16 -6.97 -1.55
CA ALA A 222 18.65 -8.07 -2.39
C ALA A 222 17.71 -8.32 -3.59
N VAL A 223 18.31 -8.60 -4.74
CA VAL A 223 17.65 -8.89 -6.02
C VAL A 223 17.97 -10.32 -6.41
N THR A 224 16.96 -11.18 -6.55
CA THR A 224 17.16 -12.56 -7.01
C THR A 224 16.95 -12.64 -8.51
N VAL A 225 17.87 -13.27 -9.25
CA VAL A 225 17.73 -13.53 -10.68
C VAL A 225 18.04 -15.00 -11.00
N THR A 226 17.53 -15.48 -12.14
CA THR A 226 17.77 -16.86 -12.59
C THR A 226 18.38 -16.87 -13.99
N VAL A 227 19.53 -17.51 -14.14
CA VAL A 227 20.08 -17.88 -15.44
C VAL A 227 19.55 -19.27 -15.79
N GLN A 228 18.77 -19.38 -16.86
CA GLN A 228 18.27 -20.65 -17.39
C GLN A 228 19.28 -21.24 -18.40
N PRO A 229 19.28 -22.56 -18.65
CA PRO A 229 19.96 -23.13 -19.81
C PRO A 229 19.44 -22.52 -21.11
N ASP A 230 20.28 -22.40 -22.15
CA ASP A 230 19.80 -22.04 -23.49
C ASP A 230 18.86 -23.13 -24.03
N PRO A 231 17.57 -22.83 -24.28
CA PRO A 231 16.63 -23.79 -24.84
C PRO A 231 16.96 -24.19 -26.29
N ASN A 232 17.91 -23.50 -26.93
CA ASN A 232 18.42 -23.78 -28.27
C ASN A 232 19.82 -24.43 -28.27
N ALA A 233 20.42 -24.68 -27.10
CA ALA A 233 21.74 -25.32 -26.98
C ALA A 233 21.64 -26.80 -27.33
N GLN A 234 21.65 -27.08 -28.64
CA GLN A 234 21.41 -28.38 -29.24
C GLN A 234 22.26 -29.48 -28.57
N PRO A 235 21.63 -30.46 -27.88
CA PRO A 235 22.33 -31.59 -27.29
C PRO A 235 23.20 -32.29 -28.32
N SER A 236 24.48 -32.52 -28.02
CA SER A 236 25.41 -33.02 -29.05
C SER A 236 26.44 -34.02 -28.56
N VAL A 237 26.86 -34.87 -29.49
CA VAL A 237 27.76 -36.01 -29.28
C VAL A 237 28.82 -36.04 -30.38
N ASN A 238 30.09 -36.02 -30.00
CA ASN A 238 31.18 -36.23 -30.95
C ASN A 238 31.40 -37.74 -31.17
N ILE A 239 31.63 -38.15 -32.41
CA ILE A 239 31.98 -39.52 -32.78
C ILE A 239 33.49 -39.60 -32.99
N ALA A 240 34.15 -40.53 -32.31
CA ALA A 240 35.56 -40.88 -32.45
C ALA A 240 35.69 -42.39 -32.71
N ASP A 241 36.87 -42.84 -33.15
CA ASP A 241 37.12 -44.19 -33.71
C ASP A 241 36.49 -45.34 -32.91
N TYR A 242 36.53 -45.26 -31.58
CA TYR A 242 35.93 -46.28 -30.70
C TYR A 242 35.09 -45.69 -29.55
N ALA A 243 34.58 -44.47 -29.71
CA ALA A 243 33.79 -43.81 -28.68
C ALA A 243 32.75 -42.81 -29.22
N PHE A 244 31.56 -42.83 -28.62
CA PHE A 244 30.70 -41.65 -28.57
C PHE A 244 31.07 -40.80 -27.35
N LEU A 245 31.16 -39.47 -27.53
CA LEU A 245 31.60 -38.53 -26.51
C LEU A 245 30.61 -37.35 -26.40
N PRO A 246 29.73 -37.33 -25.38
CA PRO A 246 29.53 -38.37 -24.37
C PRO A 246 28.91 -39.66 -24.93
N ASN A 247 29.09 -40.78 -24.22
CA ASN A 247 28.48 -42.09 -24.56
C ASN A 247 27.04 -42.23 -24.05
N SER A 248 26.60 -41.35 -23.16
CA SER A 248 25.22 -41.21 -22.73
C SER A 248 24.87 -39.73 -22.64
N ILE A 249 23.72 -39.34 -23.19
CA ILE A 249 23.19 -37.98 -23.11
C ILE A 249 21.73 -38.01 -22.64
N THR A 250 21.36 -37.07 -21.78
CA THR A 250 20.00 -36.91 -21.28
C THR A 250 19.39 -35.65 -21.91
N ILE A 251 18.17 -35.78 -22.43
CA ILE A 251 17.42 -34.75 -23.16
C ILE A 251 15.93 -34.84 -22.81
N ASN A 252 15.11 -33.92 -23.31
CA ASN A 252 13.64 -33.93 -23.14
C ASN A 252 12.91 -34.34 -24.44
N VAL A 253 11.59 -34.55 -24.36
CA VAL A 253 10.73 -34.87 -25.52
C VAL A 253 10.51 -33.63 -26.40
N GLY A 254 11.15 -33.61 -27.57
CA GLY A 254 11.18 -32.50 -28.50
C GLY A 254 12.60 -32.06 -28.87
N ASP A 255 13.58 -32.46 -28.07
CA ASP A 255 14.98 -32.09 -28.30
C ASP A 255 15.55 -32.83 -29.52
N THR A 256 16.36 -32.11 -30.30
CA THR A 256 17.13 -32.65 -31.42
C THR A 256 18.56 -32.90 -31.00
N VAL A 257 19.00 -34.16 -31.00
CA VAL A 257 20.42 -34.51 -30.77
C VAL A 257 21.19 -34.36 -32.07
N ARG A 258 22.33 -33.66 -32.04
CA ARG A 258 23.30 -33.61 -33.14
C ARG A 258 24.53 -34.45 -32.85
N TRP A 259 24.78 -35.44 -33.69
CA TRP A 259 26.05 -36.14 -33.75
C TRP A 259 26.99 -35.45 -34.74
N THR A 260 28.28 -35.38 -34.41
CA THR A 260 29.32 -34.81 -35.27
C THR A 260 30.49 -35.77 -35.34
N SER A 261 30.86 -36.23 -36.54
CA SER A 261 32.06 -37.04 -36.72
C SER A 261 33.32 -36.19 -36.52
N ARG A 262 34.24 -36.67 -35.68
CA ARG A 262 35.58 -36.09 -35.42
C ARG A 262 36.71 -37.07 -35.76
N SER A 263 36.36 -38.17 -36.42
CA SER A 263 37.25 -39.27 -36.80
C SER A 263 37.70 -39.13 -38.26
N THR A 264 38.88 -39.67 -38.57
CA THR A 264 39.37 -39.83 -39.95
C THR A 264 38.84 -41.10 -40.64
N LEU A 265 38.21 -42.00 -39.89
CA LEU A 265 37.45 -43.15 -40.37
C LEU A 265 35.98 -42.77 -40.56
N ASN A 266 35.26 -43.53 -41.39
CA ASN A 266 33.83 -43.35 -41.55
C ASN A 266 33.06 -44.02 -40.41
N HIS A 267 32.03 -43.35 -39.91
CA HIS A 267 31.17 -43.83 -38.82
C HIS A 267 29.70 -43.89 -39.22
N THR A 268 28.86 -44.50 -38.37
CA THR A 268 27.41 -44.33 -38.41
C THR A 268 26.84 -44.07 -37.02
N VAL A 269 25.63 -43.53 -36.98
CA VAL A 269 24.76 -43.41 -35.82
C VAL A 269 23.49 -44.19 -36.15
N THR A 270 23.43 -45.44 -35.72
CA THR A 270 22.39 -46.39 -36.11
C THR A 270 21.62 -46.87 -34.88
N SER A 271 20.30 -46.66 -34.86
CA SER A 271 19.43 -47.11 -33.77
C SER A 271 19.28 -48.63 -33.75
N ARG A 272 19.35 -49.23 -32.55
CA ARG A 272 19.12 -50.67 -32.34
C ARG A 272 17.65 -51.08 -32.50
N THR A 273 16.72 -50.13 -32.63
CA THR A 273 15.29 -50.36 -32.88
C THR A 273 14.85 -49.89 -34.27
N SER A 274 15.80 -49.67 -35.20
CA SER A 274 15.56 -49.13 -36.55
C SER A 274 14.89 -47.75 -36.60
N LEU A 275 14.84 -47.02 -35.48
CA LEU A 275 14.20 -45.69 -35.37
C LEU A 275 14.89 -44.62 -36.24
N PHE A 276 16.20 -44.74 -36.43
CA PHE A 276 17.03 -43.86 -37.26
C PHE A 276 18.29 -44.58 -37.71
N ASN A 277 18.88 -44.09 -38.81
CA ASN A 277 20.22 -44.45 -39.26
C ASN A 277 20.81 -43.27 -40.05
N SER A 278 21.99 -42.79 -39.65
CA SER A 278 22.66 -41.66 -40.33
C SER A 278 23.17 -41.98 -41.73
N GLY A 279 23.37 -43.28 -42.05
CA GLY A 279 24.29 -43.65 -43.13
C GLY A 279 25.75 -43.37 -42.73
N SER A 280 26.64 -43.36 -43.72
CA SER A 280 28.08 -43.13 -43.51
C SER A 280 28.38 -41.65 -43.27
N LEU A 281 29.09 -41.35 -42.18
CA LEU A 281 29.56 -40.01 -41.79
C LEU A 281 31.09 -39.96 -41.87
N SER A 282 31.62 -39.05 -42.68
CA SER A 282 33.03 -38.71 -42.84
C SER A 282 33.48 -37.67 -41.79
N ASN A 283 34.76 -37.32 -41.71
CA ASN A 283 35.23 -36.30 -40.75
C ASN A 283 34.51 -34.94 -40.95
N GLY A 284 33.91 -34.40 -39.90
CA GLY A 284 33.14 -33.15 -39.93
C GLY A 284 31.66 -33.31 -40.30
N ASP A 285 31.24 -34.45 -40.86
CA ASP A 285 29.84 -34.69 -41.19
C ASP A 285 28.97 -34.76 -39.92
N THR A 286 27.73 -34.29 -40.03
CA THR A 286 26.75 -34.27 -38.94
C THR A 286 25.52 -35.12 -39.25
N PHE A 287 24.88 -35.63 -38.20
CA PHE A 287 23.56 -36.26 -38.25
C PHE A 287 22.70 -35.71 -37.12
N GLU A 288 21.41 -35.52 -37.36
CA GLU A 288 20.48 -34.95 -36.38
C GLU A 288 19.22 -35.81 -36.26
N TYR A 289 18.68 -35.96 -35.04
CA TYR A 289 17.41 -36.65 -34.81
C TYR A 289 16.65 -36.06 -33.62
N THR A 290 15.35 -35.82 -33.83
CA THR A 290 14.42 -35.25 -32.83
C THR A 290 13.65 -36.36 -32.12
N PHE A 291 13.67 -36.37 -30.79
CA PHE A 291 13.04 -37.44 -30.00
C PHE A 291 11.64 -37.06 -29.51
N HIS A 292 10.60 -37.61 -30.14
CA HIS A 292 9.19 -37.29 -29.85
C HIS A 292 8.54 -38.20 -28.78
N THR A 293 9.28 -39.00 -28.02
CA THR A 293 8.71 -39.88 -26.98
C THR A 293 9.72 -40.18 -25.88
N ALA A 294 9.27 -40.13 -24.61
CA ALA A 294 10.11 -40.40 -23.45
C ALA A 294 10.54 -41.88 -23.40
N GLY A 295 11.79 -42.15 -23.03
CA GLY A 295 12.35 -43.51 -23.05
C GLY A 295 13.88 -43.54 -23.09
N THR A 296 14.44 -44.69 -23.44
CA THR A 296 15.90 -44.89 -23.54
C THR A 296 16.25 -45.52 -24.87
N TYR A 297 17.02 -44.81 -25.69
CA TYR A 297 17.31 -45.16 -27.08
C TYR A 297 18.80 -45.45 -27.23
N SER A 298 19.12 -46.73 -27.43
CA SER A 298 20.50 -47.20 -27.65
C SER A 298 20.86 -47.23 -29.14
N TYR A 299 22.04 -46.71 -29.48
CA TYR A 299 22.58 -46.65 -30.84
C TYR A 299 24.05 -47.09 -30.88
N PHE A 300 24.55 -47.40 -32.08
CA PHE A 300 25.90 -47.92 -32.32
C PHE A 300 26.44 -47.48 -33.69
N CYS A 301 27.74 -47.71 -33.93
CA CYS A 301 28.38 -47.52 -35.24
C CYS A 301 28.44 -48.85 -35.99
N PHE A 302 27.87 -48.92 -37.19
CA PHE A 302 27.78 -50.14 -37.99
C PHE A 302 29.15 -50.72 -38.36
N PHE A 303 30.12 -49.88 -38.75
CA PHE A 303 31.44 -50.32 -39.21
C PHE A 303 32.25 -51.05 -38.12
N HIS A 304 32.00 -50.75 -36.85
CA HIS A 304 32.63 -51.42 -35.71
C HIS A 304 31.68 -52.39 -34.99
N GLY A 305 30.50 -52.65 -35.55
CA GLY A 305 29.53 -53.59 -35.00
C GLY A 305 28.98 -53.21 -33.63
N ASP A 306 28.35 -54.18 -32.96
CA ASP A 306 27.62 -53.99 -31.71
C ASP A 306 28.43 -54.46 -30.48
N PHE A 307 29.70 -54.07 -30.39
CA PHE A 307 30.55 -54.40 -29.23
C PHE A 307 30.10 -53.64 -27.96
N VAL A 308 30.62 -54.04 -26.79
CA VAL A 308 30.26 -53.48 -25.48
C VAL A 308 31.19 -52.34 -25.04
N GLY A 309 30.68 -51.43 -24.21
CA GLY A 309 31.41 -50.25 -23.73
C GLY A 309 31.11 -48.98 -24.54
N ASN A 310 32.06 -48.04 -24.58
CA ASN A 310 31.88 -46.69 -25.15
C ASN A 310 31.60 -46.64 -26.67
N GLN A 311 31.71 -47.78 -27.36
CA GLN A 311 31.32 -47.96 -28.76
C GLN A 311 29.79 -48.01 -28.95
N ARG A 312 29.02 -48.05 -27.86
CA ARG A 312 27.57 -47.83 -27.83
C ARG A 312 27.26 -46.45 -27.28
N GLY A 313 26.25 -45.81 -27.85
CA GLY A 313 25.70 -44.57 -27.36
C GLY A 313 24.28 -44.76 -26.82
N THR A 314 23.88 -43.91 -25.87
CA THR A 314 22.54 -43.91 -25.27
C THR A 314 21.96 -42.51 -25.23
N VAL A 315 20.72 -42.35 -25.70
CA VAL A 315 19.92 -41.14 -25.45
C VAL A 315 18.85 -41.48 -24.42
N ILE A 316 18.85 -40.77 -23.29
CA ILE A 316 17.80 -40.85 -22.26
C ILE A 316 16.86 -39.66 -22.49
N VAL A 317 15.64 -39.93 -22.91
CA VAL A 317 14.63 -38.91 -23.21
C VAL A 317 13.65 -38.83 -22.03
N GLN A 318 13.73 -37.74 -21.28
CA GLN A 318 12.86 -37.44 -20.16
C GLN A 318 11.56 -36.78 -20.65
N PRO A 319 10.43 -36.93 -19.94
CA PRO A 319 9.22 -36.16 -20.23
C PRO A 319 9.51 -34.65 -20.17
N SER A 320 8.97 -33.87 -21.09
CA SER A 320 9.22 -32.43 -21.16
C SER A 320 8.44 -31.65 -20.11
N ALA A 321 9.04 -30.58 -19.60
CA ALA A 321 8.36 -29.61 -18.77
C ALA A 321 7.14 -29.01 -19.50
N THR A 322 6.12 -28.65 -18.74
CA THR A 322 4.97 -27.89 -19.24
C THR A 322 4.87 -26.53 -18.56
N THR A 323 4.14 -25.61 -19.17
CA THR A 323 3.66 -24.38 -18.52
C THR A 323 2.14 -24.34 -18.61
N GLY A 324 1.49 -23.68 -17.66
CA GLY A 324 0.04 -23.62 -17.57
C GLY A 324 -0.48 -22.24 -17.19
N VAL A 325 -1.61 -21.85 -17.79
CA VAL A 325 -2.31 -20.60 -17.51
C VAL A 325 -3.74 -20.93 -17.08
N VAL A 326 -4.10 -20.56 -15.85
CA VAL A 326 -5.47 -20.66 -15.33
C VAL A 326 -6.20 -19.35 -15.59
N SER A 327 -7.39 -19.43 -16.18
CA SER A 327 -8.32 -18.32 -16.36
C SER A 327 -9.70 -18.62 -15.77
N THR A 328 -10.51 -17.58 -15.60
CA THR A 328 -11.90 -17.65 -15.12
C THR A 328 -12.79 -16.83 -16.06
N SER A 329 -14.05 -17.24 -16.24
CA SER A 329 -15.01 -16.55 -17.10
C SER A 329 -15.60 -15.27 -16.49
N ALA A 330 -15.51 -15.10 -15.17
CA ALA A 330 -15.97 -13.90 -14.46
C ALA A 330 -15.30 -13.80 -13.09
N ASN A 331 -14.72 -12.64 -12.76
CA ASN A 331 -14.22 -12.33 -11.42
C ASN A 331 -14.31 -10.80 -11.18
N PRO A 332 -15.10 -10.31 -10.21
CA PRO A 332 -15.99 -11.06 -9.30
C PRO A 332 -17.13 -11.79 -10.01
N ALA A 333 -17.88 -12.63 -9.28
CA ALA A 333 -19.12 -13.25 -9.78
C ALA A 333 -20.19 -13.34 -8.66
N PRO A 334 -21.49 -13.14 -8.95
CA PRO A 334 -22.56 -13.36 -7.97
C PRO A 334 -22.68 -14.82 -7.50
N PRO A 335 -23.14 -15.07 -6.25
CA PRO A 335 -23.46 -16.42 -5.79
C PRO A 335 -24.43 -17.14 -6.73
N GLY A 336 -24.17 -18.43 -7.00
CA GLY A 336 -24.97 -19.23 -7.92
C GLY A 336 -24.70 -19.00 -9.41
N GLN A 337 -23.91 -17.99 -9.80
CA GLN A 337 -23.50 -17.83 -11.20
C GLN A 337 -22.55 -18.96 -11.63
N LEU A 338 -22.74 -19.49 -12.83
CA LEU A 338 -21.81 -20.46 -13.41
C LEU A 338 -20.49 -19.78 -13.82
N VAL A 339 -19.46 -19.99 -13.02
CA VAL A 339 -18.08 -19.57 -13.33
C VAL A 339 -17.36 -20.74 -14.00
N THR A 340 -16.75 -20.51 -15.16
CA THR A 340 -15.94 -21.52 -15.86
C THR A 340 -14.46 -21.23 -15.67
N PHE A 341 -13.77 -22.11 -14.95
CA PHE A 341 -12.32 -22.12 -14.88
C PHE A 341 -11.76 -22.87 -16.08
N THR A 342 -10.66 -22.39 -16.66
CA THR A 342 -9.95 -23.09 -17.75
C THR A 342 -8.47 -23.11 -17.46
N LEU A 343 -7.84 -24.28 -17.56
CA LEU A 343 -6.39 -24.43 -17.63
C LEU A 343 -6.01 -24.68 -19.09
N LEU A 344 -5.16 -23.81 -19.64
CA LEU A 344 -4.41 -24.09 -20.86
C LEU A 344 -3.02 -24.60 -20.47
N VAL A 345 -2.57 -25.71 -21.07
CA VAL A 345 -1.25 -26.33 -20.83
C VAL A 345 -0.51 -26.47 -22.15
N SER A 346 0.73 -26.00 -22.20
CA SER A 346 1.63 -26.15 -23.35
C SER A 346 2.95 -26.81 -22.95
N ALA A 347 3.62 -27.45 -23.92
CA ALA A 347 4.99 -27.90 -23.76
C ALA A 347 5.94 -26.69 -23.67
N MET A 348 6.95 -26.77 -22.81
CA MET A 348 8.00 -25.75 -22.73
C MET A 348 9.09 -26.05 -23.76
N VAL A 349 9.37 -25.08 -24.65
CA VAL A 349 10.43 -25.14 -25.69
C VAL A 349 11.79 -25.49 -25.04
N PRO A 350 12.60 -26.40 -25.61
CA PRO A 350 12.49 -27.08 -26.92
C PRO A 350 11.42 -28.18 -27.02
N GLY A 351 10.74 -28.51 -25.93
CA GLY A 351 9.72 -29.55 -25.89
C GLY A 351 8.53 -29.29 -26.83
N ALA A 352 8.02 -30.36 -27.45
CA ALA A 352 7.03 -30.26 -28.54
C ALA A 352 5.83 -31.20 -28.37
N GLY A 353 4.72 -30.85 -29.05
CA GLY A 353 3.46 -31.60 -29.01
C GLY A 353 2.43 -31.01 -28.04
N THR A 354 1.28 -31.66 -27.94
CA THR A 354 0.13 -31.19 -27.14
C THR A 354 -0.01 -32.01 -25.86
N PRO A 355 0.03 -31.39 -24.66
CA PRO A 355 -0.23 -32.07 -23.39
C PRO A 355 -1.60 -32.75 -23.34
N THR A 356 -1.63 -33.95 -22.76
CA THR A 356 -2.83 -34.79 -22.60
C THR A 356 -2.80 -35.49 -21.24
N GLY A 357 -3.98 -35.77 -20.67
CA GLY A 357 -4.10 -36.36 -19.33
C GLY A 357 -5.05 -35.57 -18.42
N PRO A 358 -5.17 -35.97 -17.14
CA PRO A 358 -6.11 -35.37 -16.21
C PRO A 358 -5.59 -34.07 -15.55
N VAL A 359 -6.52 -33.15 -15.32
CA VAL A 359 -6.36 -31.91 -14.55
C VAL A 359 -7.35 -31.94 -13.39
N GLN A 360 -6.86 -31.86 -12.15
CA GLN A 360 -7.71 -31.67 -10.98
C GLN A 360 -7.78 -30.18 -10.63
N PHE A 361 -8.96 -29.58 -10.81
CA PHE A 361 -9.24 -28.25 -10.30
C PHE A 361 -9.48 -28.31 -8.78
N LYS A 362 -9.09 -27.25 -8.07
CA LYS A 362 -9.24 -27.10 -6.61
C LYS A 362 -9.64 -25.68 -6.24
N ALA A 363 -10.44 -25.54 -5.19
CA ALA A 363 -10.68 -24.29 -4.47
C ALA A 363 -10.17 -24.46 -3.04
N ASN A 364 -9.33 -23.54 -2.55
CA ASN A 364 -8.79 -23.56 -1.18
C ASN A 364 -8.21 -24.94 -0.80
N GLY A 365 -7.43 -25.54 -1.72
CA GLY A 365 -6.82 -26.87 -1.58
C GLY A 365 -7.75 -28.08 -1.75
N THR A 366 -9.06 -27.87 -1.84
CA THR A 366 -10.08 -28.95 -1.94
C THR A 366 -10.52 -29.17 -3.38
N ASN A 367 -10.66 -30.43 -3.81
CA ASN A 367 -11.04 -30.81 -5.18
C ASN A 367 -12.40 -30.23 -5.60
N LEU A 368 -12.42 -29.48 -6.69
CA LEU A 368 -13.63 -29.09 -7.40
C LEU A 368 -14.01 -30.21 -8.36
N GLY A 369 -14.90 -31.11 -7.91
CA GLY A 369 -15.37 -32.23 -8.72
C GLY A 369 -14.27 -33.24 -9.10
N ALA A 370 -14.57 -34.08 -10.11
CA ALA A 370 -13.65 -35.07 -10.64
C ALA A 370 -12.62 -34.45 -11.60
N PRO A 371 -11.46 -35.11 -11.85
CA PRO A 371 -10.48 -34.63 -12.81
C PRO A 371 -11.05 -34.48 -14.23
N VAL A 372 -10.74 -33.37 -14.88
CA VAL A 372 -11.11 -33.07 -16.27
C VAL A 372 -9.94 -33.45 -17.18
N LEU A 373 -10.20 -34.15 -18.29
CA LEU A 373 -9.15 -34.48 -19.26
C LEU A 373 -8.82 -33.26 -20.15
N LEU A 374 -7.53 -33.05 -20.41
CA LEU A 374 -7.07 -32.12 -21.45
C LEU A 374 -7.55 -32.58 -22.84
N SER A 375 -8.21 -31.66 -23.55
CA SER A 375 -8.55 -31.77 -24.97
C SER A 375 -7.86 -30.62 -25.70
N ASN A 376 -7.02 -30.94 -26.69
CA ASN A 376 -6.19 -29.96 -27.42
C ASN A 376 -5.36 -29.03 -26.51
N GLY A 377 -4.87 -29.53 -25.37
CA GLY A 377 -4.11 -28.76 -24.38
C GLY A 377 -4.96 -27.90 -23.45
N ALA A 378 -6.29 -27.97 -23.50
CA ALA A 378 -7.21 -27.24 -22.64
C ALA A 378 -8.07 -28.18 -21.77
N ALA A 379 -8.28 -27.83 -20.50
CA ALA A 379 -9.30 -28.43 -19.64
C ALA A 379 -10.13 -27.31 -19.01
N SER A 380 -11.45 -27.48 -18.93
CA SER A 380 -12.37 -26.49 -18.38
C SER A 380 -13.36 -27.12 -17.40
N LEU A 381 -13.68 -26.41 -16.32
CA LEU A 381 -14.66 -26.82 -15.31
C LEU A 381 -15.61 -25.67 -14.99
N GLY A 382 -16.91 -25.90 -15.18
CA GLY A 382 -17.95 -25.00 -14.70
C GLY A 382 -18.33 -25.28 -13.25
N VAL A 383 -18.38 -24.24 -12.40
CA VAL A 383 -18.77 -24.31 -11.00
C VAL A 383 -19.74 -23.16 -10.69
N SER A 384 -20.87 -23.46 -10.07
CA SER A 384 -21.86 -22.47 -9.58
C SER A 384 -22.10 -22.55 -8.07
N THR A 385 -21.35 -23.41 -7.37
CA THR A 385 -21.56 -23.76 -5.95
C THR A 385 -20.44 -23.28 -5.04
N LEU A 386 -19.67 -22.27 -5.46
CA LEU A 386 -18.75 -21.57 -4.57
C LEU A 386 -19.56 -20.69 -3.59
N PRO A 387 -19.29 -20.73 -2.28
CA PRO A 387 -19.85 -19.77 -1.32
C PRO A 387 -19.44 -18.32 -1.63
N THR A 388 -20.00 -17.35 -0.92
CA THR A 388 -19.45 -15.99 -0.84
C THR A 388 -17.98 -16.02 -0.40
N GLY A 389 -17.18 -15.11 -0.95
CA GLY A 389 -15.84 -14.77 -0.49
C GLY A 389 -14.73 -15.08 -1.49
N PHE A 390 -13.48 -15.03 -1.02
CA PHE A 390 -12.31 -15.29 -1.84
C PHE A 390 -11.94 -16.78 -1.85
N HIS A 391 -11.76 -17.31 -3.06
CA HIS A 391 -11.30 -18.66 -3.31
C HIS A 391 -9.98 -18.66 -4.08
N THR A 392 -8.95 -19.24 -3.49
CA THR A 392 -7.73 -19.59 -4.22
C THR A 392 -8.06 -20.74 -5.16
N ILE A 393 -7.95 -20.52 -6.47
CA ILE A 393 -8.23 -21.52 -7.50
C ILE A 393 -6.92 -22.07 -8.03
N ALA A 394 -6.76 -23.39 -7.97
CA ALA A 394 -5.63 -24.12 -8.53
C ALA A 394 -6.10 -25.17 -9.54
N ALA A 395 -5.22 -25.51 -10.48
CA ALA A 395 -5.41 -26.55 -11.48
C ALA A 395 -4.14 -27.39 -11.56
N GLU A 396 -4.23 -28.63 -11.08
CA GLU A 396 -3.13 -29.60 -11.02
C GLU A 396 -3.21 -30.53 -12.23
N TYR A 397 -2.38 -30.27 -13.23
CA TYR A 397 -2.16 -31.20 -14.34
C TYR A 397 -1.23 -32.32 -13.86
N ALA A 398 -1.68 -33.57 -13.92
CA ALA A 398 -0.92 -34.71 -13.40
C ALA A 398 0.30 -35.10 -14.26
N GLY A 399 0.44 -34.54 -15.46
CA GLY A 399 1.39 -35.03 -16.45
C GLY A 399 0.86 -36.24 -17.23
N GLY A 400 1.69 -36.79 -18.09
CA GLY A 400 1.35 -37.98 -18.86
C GLY A 400 2.38 -38.30 -19.95
N GLY A 401 3.01 -39.48 -19.86
CA GLY A 401 3.91 -40.04 -20.87
C GLY A 401 5.10 -39.16 -21.24
N ASN A 402 4.86 -38.23 -22.17
CA ASN A 402 5.85 -37.29 -22.71
C ASN A 402 5.93 -35.96 -21.96
N PHE A 403 5.06 -35.71 -20.97
CA PHE A 403 4.97 -34.42 -20.28
C PHE A 403 4.99 -34.55 -18.75
N ILE A 404 5.75 -33.67 -18.10
CA ILE A 404 5.77 -33.48 -16.65
C ILE A 404 4.50 -32.70 -16.24
N GLY A 405 3.89 -33.11 -15.12
CA GLY A 405 2.75 -32.43 -14.51
C GLY A 405 3.11 -31.09 -13.88
N THR A 406 2.14 -30.19 -13.78
CA THR A 406 2.31 -28.84 -13.22
C THR A 406 1.12 -28.43 -12.36
N THR A 407 1.41 -27.75 -11.25
CA THR A 407 0.40 -27.08 -10.42
C THR A 407 0.37 -25.61 -10.81
N ASN A 408 -0.78 -25.16 -11.30
CA ASN A 408 -0.97 -23.79 -11.79
C ASN A 408 -2.08 -23.12 -10.97
N ALA A 409 -2.02 -21.80 -10.78
CA ALA A 409 -3.01 -21.06 -10.00
C ALA A 409 -3.61 -19.90 -10.80
N LEU A 410 -4.85 -19.52 -10.47
CA LEU A 410 -5.45 -18.29 -10.95
C LEU A 410 -4.71 -17.10 -10.30
N ALA A 411 -4.26 -16.14 -11.12
CA ALA A 411 -3.36 -15.06 -10.68
C ALA A 411 -3.95 -14.11 -9.61
N GLN A 412 -5.28 -14.11 -9.47
CA GLN A 412 -6.00 -13.48 -8.36
C GLN A 412 -6.98 -14.52 -7.81
N ALA A 413 -7.33 -14.43 -6.52
CA ALA A 413 -8.40 -15.27 -5.98
C ALA A 413 -9.72 -14.99 -6.72
N GLN A 414 -10.50 -16.04 -6.97
CA GLN A 414 -11.87 -15.88 -7.44
C GLN A 414 -12.70 -15.30 -6.30
N LEU A 415 -13.25 -14.10 -6.49
CA LEU A 415 -14.23 -13.53 -5.59
C LEU A 415 -15.63 -13.96 -6.02
N ILE A 416 -16.41 -14.44 -5.06
CA ILE A 416 -17.86 -14.56 -5.14
C ILE A 416 -18.47 -13.48 -4.24
N ASN A 417 -19.30 -12.61 -4.80
CA ASN A 417 -19.83 -11.43 -4.10
C ASN A 417 -21.21 -11.05 -4.62
N THR A 418 -22.15 -10.81 -3.71
CA THR A 418 -23.51 -10.38 -4.02
C THR A 418 -23.54 -8.87 -4.23
N PRO A 419 -24.08 -8.36 -5.35
CA PRO A 419 -24.26 -6.91 -5.51
C PRO A 419 -25.12 -6.31 -4.39
N PRO A 420 -24.81 -5.09 -3.91
CA PRO A 420 -25.57 -4.43 -2.87
C PRO A 420 -27.00 -4.12 -3.34
N VAL A 421 -27.90 -3.84 -2.40
CA VAL A 421 -29.29 -3.47 -2.68
C VAL A 421 -29.58 -2.09 -2.14
N ALA A 422 -29.67 -1.12 -3.05
CA ALA A 422 -30.07 0.23 -2.73
C ALA A 422 -31.56 0.30 -2.37
N GLY A 423 -31.92 1.22 -1.47
CA GLY A 423 -33.27 1.46 -1.03
C GLY A 423 -34.06 2.44 -1.90
N ALA A 424 -35.22 2.81 -1.38
CA ALA A 424 -36.08 3.84 -1.96
C ALA A 424 -36.42 4.86 -0.89
N ASP A 425 -35.96 6.09 -1.10
CA ASP A 425 -36.06 7.18 -0.14
C ASP A 425 -37.26 8.08 -0.41
N THR A 426 -37.64 8.84 0.60
CA THR A 426 -38.59 9.93 0.46
C THR A 426 -38.08 11.13 1.25
N ILE A 427 -37.90 12.25 0.56
CA ILE A 427 -37.64 13.56 1.14
C ILE A 427 -38.81 14.50 0.81
N SER A 428 -38.97 15.56 1.59
CA SER A 428 -40.02 16.55 1.36
C SER A 428 -39.45 17.94 1.07
N ARG A 429 -40.21 18.73 0.30
CA ARG A 429 -39.97 20.16 0.06
C ARG A 429 -41.29 20.95 0.09
N THR A 430 -41.22 22.26 0.24
CA THR A 430 -42.33 23.15 -0.14
C THR A 430 -42.25 23.46 -1.64
N ALA A 431 -43.39 23.84 -2.24
CA ALA A 431 -43.51 24.00 -3.70
C ALA A 431 -42.46 24.94 -4.34
N HIS A 432 -42.01 25.97 -3.62
CA HIS A 432 -41.08 27.01 -4.13
C HIS A 432 -39.67 26.92 -3.55
N SER A 433 -39.33 25.85 -2.82
CA SER A 433 -38.00 25.69 -2.22
C SER A 433 -37.32 24.40 -2.68
N GLY A 434 -35.98 24.42 -2.63
CA GLY A 434 -35.17 23.22 -2.62
C GLY A 434 -35.32 22.42 -1.32
N SER A 435 -34.67 21.27 -1.27
CA SER A 435 -34.57 20.44 -0.06
C SER A 435 -33.16 19.88 0.07
N LYS A 436 -32.84 19.37 1.26
CA LYS A 436 -31.55 18.75 1.56
C LYS A 436 -31.74 17.51 2.41
N VAL A 437 -30.89 16.52 2.20
CA VAL A 437 -30.92 15.23 2.91
C VAL A 437 -29.50 14.82 3.25
N LEU A 438 -29.31 14.27 4.46
CA LEU A 438 -28.01 13.73 4.86
C LEU A 438 -27.73 12.48 4.03
N LEU A 439 -26.49 12.31 3.60
CA LEU A 439 -26.10 11.12 2.83
C LEU A 439 -26.27 9.83 3.68
N ALA A 440 -26.01 9.93 4.98
CA ALA A 440 -26.31 8.87 5.95
C ALA A 440 -27.82 8.55 6.13
N THR A 441 -28.73 9.41 5.65
CA THR A 441 -30.17 9.09 5.58
C THR A 441 -30.49 8.27 4.33
N LEU A 442 -29.88 8.60 3.18
CA LEU A 442 -30.01 7.79 1.96
C LEU A 442 -29.45 6.37 2.21
N LEU A 443 -28.24 6.30 2.75
CA LEU A 443 -27.57 5.04 3.11
C LEU A 443 -28.23 4.25 4.28
N SER A 444 -29.40 4.67 4.80
CA SER A 444 -30.01 4.05 6.00
C SER A 444 -30.93 2.86 5.72
N ASN A 445 -31.36 2.69 4.47
CA ASN A 445 -32.19 1.59 3.99
C ASN A 445 -31.48 0.69 2.95
N ASP A 446 -30.34 1.17 2.45
CA ASP A 446 -29.36 0.41 1.68
C ASP A 446 -28.79 -0.75 2.51
N ARG A 447 -28.40 -1.82 1.84
CA ARG A 447 -27.72 -2.96 2.48
C ARG A 447 -26.84 -3.71 1.49
N ASP A 448 -25.72 -4.18 2.00
CA ASP A 448 -24.99 -5.28 1.39
C ASP A 448 -25.50 -6.63 1.95
N ALA A 449 -25.37 -7.71 1.19
CA ALA A 449 -25.83 -9.05 1.62
C ALA A 449 -24.73 -9.90 2.27
N ASP A 450 -23.48 -9.64 1.92
CA ASP A 450 -22.30 -10.37 2.40
C ASP A 450 -21.58 -9.61 3.55
N GLY A 451 -21.87 -8.32 3.69
CA GLY A 451 -21.50 -7.47 4.83
C GLY A 451 -20.55 -6.31 4.47
N ASP A 452 -20.35 -6.05 3.17
CA ASP A 452 -19.36 -5.10 2.68
C ASP A 452 -19.69 -3.62 2.92
N ALA A 453 -18.65 -2.79 2.92
CA ALA A 453 -18.76 -1.38 3.22
C ALA A 453 -19.28 -0.57 2.02
N LEU A 454 -20.56 -0.18 2.09
CA LEU A 454 -21.21 0.63 1.05
C LEU A 454 -20.59 2.02 0.89
N GLN A 455 -20.22 2.36 -0.35
CA GLN A 455 -19.78 3.70 -0.75
C GLN A 455 -20.82 4.37 -1.65
N LEU A 456 -21.14 5.64 -1.35
CA LEU A 456 -21.99 6.46 -2.19
C LEU A 456 -21.18 7.09 -3.34
N LEU A 457 -21.46 6.65 -4.57
CA LEU A 457 -20.89 7.20 -5.79
C LEU A 457 -21.41 8.62 -6.08
N PRO A 458 -20.88 9.34 -7.08
CA PRO A 458 -21.43 10.64 -7.49
C PRO A 458 -22.92 10.57 -7.82
N LEU A 459 -23.69 11.53 -7.30
CA LEU A 459 -25.12 11.66 -7.53
C LEU A 459 -25.42 11.95 -9.01
N SER A 460 -26.65 11.68 -9.47
CA SER A 460 -27.09 11.83 -10.87
C SER A 460 -26.92 13.23 -11.50
N GLY A 461 -26.62 14.26 -10.70
CA GLY A 461 -26.46 15.66 -11.15
C GLY A 461 -27.79 16.36 -11.49
N THR A 462 -28.77 15.62 -12.00
CA THR A 462 -30.13 16.07 -12.28
C THR A 462 -31.18 15.10 -11.75
N SER A 463 -32.38 15.64 -11.55
CA SER A 463 -33.63 14.92 -11.26
C SER A 463 -34.44 14.69 -12.54
N ALA A 464 -35.47 13.84 -12.45
CA ALA A 464 -36.34 13.45 -13.55
C ALA A 464 -37.04 14.64 -14.23
N ASN A 465 -37.35 15.72 -13.48
CA ASN A 465 -37.94 16.95 -14.03
C ASN A 465 -36.91 18.07 -14.25
N GLY A 466 -35.61 17.77 -14.23
CA GLY A 466 -34.53 18.70 -14.59
C GLY A 466 -34.06 19.65 -13.47
N GLY A 467 -34.48 19.43 -12.22
CA GLY A 467 -33.90 20.10 -11.06
C GLY A 467 -32.46 19.62 -10.80
N ALA A 468 -31.61 20.51 -10.30
CA ALA A 468 -30.19 20.24 -10.05
C ALA A 468 -29.98 19.47 -8.74
N ILE A 469 -29.11 18.48 -8.79
CA ILE A 469 -28.65 17.68 -7.64
C ILE A 469 -27.17 17.99 -7.38
N THR A 470 -26.85 18.50 -6.20
CA THR A 470 -25.45 18.77 -5.80
C THR A 470 -25.11 18.16 -4.45
N ARG A 471 -23.84 17.83 -4.24
CA ARG A 471 -23.30 17.34 -2.96
C ARG A 471 -22.43 18.43 -2.35
N SER A 472 -22.58 18.70 -1.06
CA SER A 472 -21.65 19.54 -0.29
C SER A 472 -21.51 18.97 1.12
N GLY A 473 -20.31 18.48 1.43
CA GLY A 473 -20.07 17.64 2.60
C GLY A 473 -20.99 16.40 2.62
N ASP A 474 -21.61 16.17 3.76
CA ASP A 474 -22.52 15.04 4.02
C ASP A 474 -23.99 15.34 3.69
N LEU A 475 -24.25 16.33 2.83
CA LEU A 475 -25.58 16.69 2.36
C LEU A 475 -25.69 16.58 0.84
N ALA A 476 -26.75 15.92 0.38
CA ALA A 476 -27.28 16.08 -0.96
C ALA A 476 -28.31 17.22 -0.95
N PHE A 477 -28.26 18.08 -1.97
CA PHE A 477 -29.15 19.22 -2.18
C PHE A 477 -29.94 19.02 -3.47
N TYR A 478 -31.26 19.10 -3.37
CA TYR A 478 -32.17 19.18 -4.51
C TYR A 478 -32.59 20.63 -4.72
N THR A 479 -32.39 21.17 -5.92
CA THR A 479 -32.89 22.49 -6.33
C THR A 479 -33.88 22.32 -7.49
N PRO A 480 -35.17 22.66 -7.33
CA PRO A 480 -36.16 22.53 -8.41
C PRO A 480 -35.84 23.46 -9.59
N PRO A 481 -36.32 23.15 -10.80
CA PRO A 481 -36.37 24.12 -11.88
C PRO A 481 -37.16 25.37 -11.47
N VAL A 482 -36.82 26.52 -12.06
CA VAL A 482 -37.53 27.78 -11.79
C VAL A 482 -39.02 27.64 -12.14
N GLY A 483 -39.89 27.82 -11.14
CA GLY A 483 -41.35 27.67 -11.27
C GLY A 483 -41.89 26.25 -11.11
N PHE A 484 -41.04 25.23 -10.90
CA PHE A 484 -41.50 23.84 -10.76
C PHE A 484 -42.02 23.54 -9.35
N THR A 485 -43.31 23.26 -9.25
CA THR A 485 -44.07 23.17 -7.98
C THR A 485 -44.56 21.76 -7.62
N ASN A 486 -44.30 20.76 -8.47
CA ASN A 486 -44.75 19.38 -8.31
C ASN A 486 -43.74 18.49 -7.57
N GLU A 487 -44.12 17.24 -7.30
CA GLU A 487 -43.19 16.19 -6.85
C GLU A 487 -42.14 15.89 -7.94
N ASP A 488 -40.95 15.45 -7.51
CA ASP A 488 -39.85 15.08 -8.41
C ASP A 488 -39.18 13.78 -7.93
N SER A 489 -38.20 13.26 -8.67
CA SER A 489 -37.36 12.17 -8.20
C SER A 489 -35.94 12.28 -8.76
N PHE A 490 -34.94 11.81 -8.01
CA PHE A 490 -33.58 11.64 -8.50
C PHE A 490 -33.00 10.31 -8.04
N THR A 491 -31.93 9.86 -8.68
CA THR A 491 -31.27 8.60 -8.35
C THR A 491 -29.91 8.85 -7.70
N TYR A 492 -29.52 7.94 -6.83
CA TYR A 492 -28.14 7.79 -6.35
C TYR A 492 -27.66 6.38 -6.64
N THR A 493 -26.35 6.18 -6.62
CA THR A 493 -25.76 4.86 -6.82
C THR A 493 -24.82 4.57 -5.67
N ILE A 494 -24.97 3.40 -5.06
CA ILE A 494 -24.01 2.83 -4.13
C ILE A 494 -23.17 1.77 -4.85
N ALA A 495 -21.98 1.52 -4.34
CA ALA A 495 -21.19 0.34 -4.67
C ALA A 495 -20.62 -0.27 -3.38
N ASP A 496 -20.35 -1.57 -3.44
CA ASP A 496 -19.55 -2.30 -2.45
C ASP A 496 -18.04 -2.05 -2.65
N SER A 497 -17.21 -2.72 -1.84
CA SER A 497 -15.75 -2.78 -1.97
C SER A 497 -15.27 -3.31 -3.34
N TYR A 498 -16.17 -3.91 -4.13
CA TYR A 498 -15.86 -4.75 -5.28
C TYR A 498 -16.47 -4.22 -6.59
N ASN A 499 -17.01 -3.00 -6.55
CA ASN A 499 -17.50 -2.19 -7.66
C ASN A 499 -18.73 -2.78 -8.37
N ALA A 500 -19.62 -3.50 -7.67
CA ALA A 500 -20.96 -3.80 -8.17
C ALA A 500 -21.92 -2.64 -7.84
N PRO A 501 -22.40 -1.86 -8.82
CA PRO A 501 -23.24 -0.69 -8.55
C PRO A 501 -24.72 -1.06 -8.38
N ALA A 502 -25.38 -0.45 -7.41
CA ALA A 502 -26.84 -0.51 -7.23
C ALA A 502 -27.43 0.90 -7.16
N THR A 503 -28.54 1.13 -7.87
CA THR A 503 -29.16 2.45 -8.02
C THR A 503 -30.41 2.58 -7.16
N GLY A 504 -30.34 3.46 -6.15
CA GLY A 504 -31.46 3.85 -5.31
C GLY A 504 -32.22 5.05 -5.89
N THR A 505 -33.45 5.25 -5.45
CA THR A 505 -34.33 6.34 -5.93
C THR A 505 -34.85 7.17 -4.77
N VAL A 506 -34.66 8.49 -4.83
CA VAL A 506 -35.19 9.46 -3.88
C VAL A 506 -36.42 10.13 -4.47
N LEU A 507 -37.58 9.89 -3.86
CA LEU A 507 -38.81 10.61 -4.16
C LEU A 507 -38.82 11.96 -3.43
N VAL A 508 -39.03 13.06 -4.15
CA VAL A 508 -39.06 14.42 -3.63
C VAL A 508 -40.51 14.90 -3.55
N ARG A 509 -41.17 14.61 -2.42
CA ARG A 509 -42.58 14.94 -2.19
C ARG A 509 -42.81 16.42 -1.91
N ILE A 510 -44.02 16.89 -2.21
CA ILE A 510 -44.49 18.22 -1.79
C ILE A 510 -45.18 18.11 -0.43
N ASN A 511 -44.56 18.69 0.60
CA ASN A 511 -45.28 19.06 1.81
C ASN A 511 -46.19 20.24 1.47
N VAL A 512 -47.44 19.94 1.13
CA VAL A 512 -48.55 20.87 1.36
C VAL A 512 -48.74 21.01 2.85
N ASP A 513 -48.75 22.25 3.34
CA ASP A 513 -48.96 22.56 4.75
C ASP A 513 -50.35 22.04 5.18
N PRO A 514 -50.44 21.02 6.06
CA PRO A 514 -51.70 20.32 6.30
C PRO A 514 -52.63 21.09 7.26
N VAL A 515 -52.16 22.22 7.80
CA VAL A 515 -52.89 23.08 8.73
C VAL A 515 -52.91 24.50 8.14
N PRO A 516 -54.07 25.06 7.73
CA PRO A 516 -54.15 26.49 7.49
C PRO A 516 -53.84 27.21 8.80
N SER A 517 -53.07 28.31 8.76
CA SER A 517 -52.68 29.06 9.96
C SER A 517 -53.88 29.23 10.90
N PRO A 518 -53.84 28.68 12.14
CA PRO A 518 -55.02 28.51 12.99
C PRO A 518 -55.60 29.83 13.50
N ASN A 519 -55.01 30.94 13.11
CA ASN A 519 -55.34 32.30 13.52
C ASN A 519 -56.14 33.06 12.45
N LEU A 520 -56.53 32.45 11.32
CA LEU A 520 -57.55 33.01 10.44
C LEU A 520 -58.87 33.11 11.21
N ARG A 521 -59.29 34.35 11.51
CA ARG A 521 -60.61 34.66 12.06
C ARG A 521 -61.42 35.40 11.01
N VAL A 522 -62.61 34.87 10.72
CA VAL A 522 -63.59 35.50 9.84
C VAL A 522 -64.73 36.03 10.72
N ALA A 523 -65.02 37.32 10.64
CA ALA A 523 -66.14 37.95 11.31
C ALA A 523 -67.10 38.56 10.28
N ASP A 524 -68.37 38.16 10.31
CA ASP A 524 -69.45 38.81 9.56
C ASP A 524 -69.71 40.20 10.16
N LEU A 525 -69.74 41.23 9.30
CA LEU A 525 -69.98 42.63 9.68
C LEU A 525 -71.48 43.01 9.65
N GLY A 526 -72.37 42.04 9.41
CA GLY A 526 -73.83 42.21 9.43
C GLY A 526 -74.41 42.93 8.19
N ASN A 527 -73.56 43.26 7.22
CA ASN A 527 -73.89 43.95 5.98
C ASN A 527 -73.53 43.12 4.72
N GLY A 528 -73.23 41.83 4.88
CA GLY A 528 -72.74 40.93 3.82
C GLY A 528 -71.25 41.03 3.54
N SER A 529 -70.50 41.86 4.28
CA SER A 529 -69.03 41.94 4.22
C SER A 529 -68.39 41.17 5.37
N TYR A 530 -67.17 40.65 5.16
CA TYR A 530 -66.46 39.82 6.12
C TYR A 530 -65.10 40.43 6.45
N LEU A 531 -64.84 40.66 7.75
CA LEU A 531 -63.50 41.00 8.22
C LEU A 531 -62.68 39.71 8.37
N LEU A 532 -61.61 39.61 7.60
CA LEU A 532 -60.62 38.55 7.62
C LEU A 532 -59.41 39.03 8.42
N ARG A 533 -59.16 38.42 9.58
CA ARG A 533 -57.94 38.65 10.36
C ARG A 533 -57.02 37.44 10.22
N PHE A 534 -55.74 37.71 9.97
CA PHE A 534 -54.67 36.73 9.84
C PHE A 534 -53.49 37.12 10.74
N ASP A 535 -52.64 36.15 11.07
CA ASP A 535 -51.31 36.41 11.60
C ASP A 535 -50.22 35.91 10.63
N GLY A 536 -49.08 36.59 10.66
CA GLY A 536 -47.91 36.34 9.82
C GLY A 536 -46.65 36.98 10.40
N ILE A 537 -45.66 37.22 9.54
CA ILE A 537 -44.35 37.77 9.91
C ILE A 537 -44.46 39.31 9.92
N PRO A 538 -44.05 39.99 11.01
CA PRO A 538 -44.12 41.45 11.11
C PRO A 538 -43.52 42.21 9.91
N GLY A 539 -44.22 43.25 9.46
CA GLY A 539 -43.78 44.12 8.35
C GLY A 539 -43.82 43.49 6.96
N ARG A 540 -44.39 42.28 6.79
CA ARG A 540 -44.51 41.59 5.50
C ARG A 540 -45.87 41.85 4.84
N ASN A 541 -45.88 42.03 3.52
CA ASN A 541 -47.12 42.13 2.74
C ASN A 541 -47.56 40.74 2.25
N TYR A 542 -48.82 40.40 2.50
CA TYR A 542 -49.45 39.13 2.15
C TYR A 542 -50.45 39.32 1.02
N ARG A 543 -50.51 38.40 0.05
CA ARG A 543 -51.63 38.32 -0.88
C ARG A 543 -52.76 37.53 -0.21
N ILE A 544 -53.99 38.00 -0.37
CA ILE A 544 -55.18 37.37 0.21
C ILE A 544 -56.01 36.82 -0.94
N GLN A 545 -56.51 35.59 -0.77
CA GLN A 545 -57.21 34.83 -1.79
C GLN A 545 -58.44 34.15 -1.20
N TYR A 546 -59.43 33.89 -2.05
CA TYR A 546 -60.61 33.11 -1.70
C TYR A 546 -60.83 31.94 -2.67
N THR A 547 -61.63 30.97 -2.26
CA THR A 547 -62.20 29.96 -3.16
C THR A 547 -63.56 29.51 -2.64
N GLU A 548 -64.43 29.07 -3.53
CA GLU A 548 -65.79 28.60 -3.20
C GLU A 548 -65.79 27.07 -2.94
N ASP A 549 -64.73 26.36 -3.35
CA ASP A 549 -64.46 24.97 -2.96
C ASP A 549 -62.97 24.76 -2.66
N VAL A 550 -62.66 24.50 -1.39
CA VAL A 550 -61.29 24.25 -0.90
C VAL A 550 -60.63 23.01 -1.54
N ASN A 551 -61.42 22.03 -1.98
CA ASN A 551 -60.95 20.76 -2.55
C ASN A 551 -60.45 20.94 -4.00
N VAL A 552 -61.09 21.84 -4.77
CA VAL A 552 -60.77 22.12 -6.17
C VAL A 552 -59.51 22.98 -6.33
N ARG A 553 -59.04 23.63 -5.24
CA ARG A 553 -57.82 24.46 -5.17
C ARG A 553 -57.76 25.62 -6.19
N ASN A 554 -58.89 26.02 -6.77
CA ASN A 554 -58.98 27.18 -7.67
C ASN A 554 -59.09 28.47 -6.84
N TRP A 555 -57.94 28.99 -6.39
CA TRP A 555 -57.85 30.15 -5.50
C TRP A 555 -57.79 31.47 -6.28
N GLN A 556 -58.85 32.26 -6.16
CA GLN A 556 -59.00 33.58 -6.79
C GLN A 556 -58.32 34.68 -5.95
N PRO A 557 -57.68 35.68 -6.57
CA PRO A 557 -57.12 36.82 -5.84
C PRO A 557 -58.23 37.70 -5.26
N LEU A 558 -58.03 38.19 -4.04
CA LEU A 558 -58.93 39.12 -3.36
C LEU A 558 -58.26 40.49 -3.10
N GLY A 559 -56.98 40.49 -2.71
CA GLY A 559 -56.23 41.71 -2.45
C GLY A 559 -54.89 41.45 -1.79
N SER A 560 -54.39 42.43 -1.03
CA SER A 560 -53.21 42.28 -0.17
C SER A 560 -53.31 43.16 1.07
N ALA A 561 -52.65 42.74 2.15
CA ALA A 561 -52.53 43.49 3.40
C ALA A 561 -51.18 43.22 4.06
N ALA A 562 -50.64 44.23 4.76
CA ALA A 562 -49.35 44.14 5.42
C ALA A 562 -49.50 43.84 6.92
N ALA A 563 -48.69 42.91 7.41
CA ALA A 563 -48.57 42.57 8.82
C ALA A 563 -47.98 43.76 9.62
N ASP A 564 -48.62 44.08 10.73
CA ASP A 564 -48.19 45.08 11.69
C ASP A 564 -46.90 44.63 12.45
N PRO A 565 -46.35 45.44 13.37
CA PRO A 565 -45.18 45.06 14.16
C PRO A 565 -45.37 43.84 15.09
N ALA A 566 -46.62 43.43 15.37
CA ALA A 566 -46.94 42.23 16.15
C ALA A 566 -47.16 40.98 15.25
N GLY A 567 -47.33 41.18 13.94
CA GLY A 567 -47.53 40.12 12.94
C GLY A 567 -48.98 39.98 12.46
N THR A 568 -49.94 40.69 13.06
CA THR A 568 -51.36 40.64 12.65
C THR A 568 -51.58 41.47 11.37
N PHE A 569 -52.48 41.02 10.50
CA PHE A 569 -53.08 41.85 9.45
C PHE A 569 -54.58 41.57 9.26
N GLU A 570 -55.30 42.56 8.78
CA GLU A 570 -56.74 42.49 8.54
C GLU A 570 -57.10 42.94 7.11
N PHE A 571 -58.17 42.38 6.55
CA PHE A 571 -58.69 42.69 5.22
C PHE A 571 -60.20 42.47 5.20
N THR A 572 -60.97 43.33 4.51
CA THR A 572 -62.43 43.17 4.40
C THR A 572 -62.81 42.63 3.02
N ASP A 573 -63.43 41.45 2.95
CA ASP A 573 -64.12 40.99 1.75
C ASP A 573 -65.49 41.66 1.66
N THR A 574 -65.86 42.14 0.48
CA THR A 574 -67.16 42.76 0.17
C THR A 574 -67.83 42.00 -1.00
N PRO A 575 -68.21 40.72 -0.80
CA PRO A 575 -68.73 39.89 -1.87
C PRO A 575 -70.07 40.43 -2.42
N PRO A 576 -70.32 40.32 -3.74
CA PRO A 576 -71.63 40.64 -4.31
C PRO A 576 -72.77 39.88 -3.63
N LEU A 577 -73.93 40.53 -3.51
CA LEU A 577 -75.12 39.95 -2.88
C LEU A 577 -75.49 38.60 -3.55
N GLY A 578 -75.56 37.53 -2.77
CA GLY A 578 -75.85 36.18 -3.26
C GLY A 578 -74.63 35.36 -3.71
N SER A 579 -73.39 35.84 -3.46
CA SER A 579 -72.18 35.03 -3.66
C SER A 579 -72.21 33.73 -2.82
N PRO A 580 -71.65 32.62 -3.32
CA PRO A 580 -71.46 31.40 -2.53
C PRO A 580 -70.57 31.61 -1.30
N PRO A 581 -70.64 30.73 -0.29
CA PRO A 581 -69.72 30.73 0.85
C PRO A 581 -68.26 30.63 0.40
N ARG A 582 -67.39 31.47 0.98
CA ARG A 582 -65.98 31.56 0.62
C ARG A 582 -65.09 31.00 1.71
N SER A 583 -64.15 30.14 1.31
CA SER A 583 -62.95 29.80 2.08
C SER A 583 -61.85 30.81 1.78
N TYR A 584 -61.07 31.23 2.77
CA TYR A 584 -60.04 32.25 2.62
C TYR A 584 -58.64 31.72 2.96
N ARG A 585 -57.61 32.32 2.35
CA ARG A 585 -56.21 32.15 2.77
C ARG A 585 -55.41 33.43 2.56
N SER A 586 -54.38 33.61 3.37
CA SER A 586 -53.25 34.45 3.04
C SER A 586 -52.15 33.60 2.41
N VAL A 587 -51.38 34.17 1.49
CA VAL A 587 -50.13 33.60 0.98
C VAL A 587 -49.04 34.67 1.00
N TYR A 588 -47.90 34.31 1.59
CA TYR A 588 -46.68 35.09 1.49
C TYR A 588 -46.03 34.83 0.11
N PRO A 589 -45.56 35.87 -0.62
CA PRO A 589 -44.88 35.71 -1.91
C PRO A 589 -43.48 35.09 -1.79
#